data_AF-A0A4R7TZN0-F1
#
_entry.id   AF-A0A4R7TZN0-F1
#
_cell.length_a   1.000
_cell.length_b   1.000
_cell.length_c   1.000
_cell.angle_alpha   90.00
_cell.angle_beta   90.00
_cell.angle_gamma   90.00
#
_symmetry.space_group_name_H-M   'P 1'
#
loop_
_entity.id
_entity.type
_entity.pdbx_description
1 polymer ?
#
loop_
_entity_poly.entity_id
_entity_poly.type
_entity_poly.pdbx_seq_one_letter_code
_entity_poly.pdbx_strand_id
1 'polypeptide(L)'
;MAKVWHTLVVSYEQVVAEFYNSLIIAMPQNKKYKKYCFYFPKKMASYKNDSWLLRFTDDWNFNVFLKVKNNVGEYETIDEVKLTAQELIFQFEFYR
;
A
#
# COMPACT_ATOMS: atom_id res chain seq x y z
N MET A 1 15.13 -7.14 21.04
CA MET A 1 13.88 -7.83 20.64
C MET A 1 14.03 -8.25 19.19
N ALA A 2 13.60 -9.46 18.81
CA ALA A 2 13.67 -9.90 17.42
C ALA A 2 12.63 -9.15 16.59
N LYS A 3 12.99 -8.71 15.37
CA LYS A 3 12.04 -8.06 14.45
C LYS A 3 11.03 -9.08 13.97
N VAL A 4 9.74 -8.73 14.03
CA VAL A 4 8.67 -9.57 13.49
C VAL A 4 8.49 -9.24 12.02
N TRP A 5 8.56 -10.25 11.16
CA TRP A 5 8.35 -10.09 9.73
C TRP A 5 6.90 -10.39 9.36
N HIS A 6 6.32 -9.50 8.59
CA HIS A 6 4.98 -9.65 8.03
C HIS A 6 5.04 -9.93 6.53
N THR A 7 4.02 -10.61 6.03
CA THR A 7 3.77 -10.74 4.59
C THR A 7 2.34 -10.33 4.32
N LEU A 8 2.18 -9.23 3.61
CA LEU A 8 0.87 -8.75 3.17
C LEU A 8 0.64 -9.23 1.73
N VAL A 9 -0.50 -9.88 1.49
CA VAL A 9 -0.93 -10.28 0.15
C VAL A 9 -1.83 -9.19 -0.40
N VAL A 10 -1.49 -8.66 -1.59
CA VAL A 10 -2.33 -7.71 -2.32
C VAL A 10 -2.61 -8.25 -3.71
N SER A 11 -3.84 -8.09 -4.22
CA SER A 11 -4.17 -8.57 -5.55
C SER A 11 -3.46 -7.75 -6.63
N TYR A 12 -3.28 -8.33 -7.82
CA TYR A 12 -2.75 -7.59 -8.97
C TYR A 12 -3.54 -6.29 -9.25
N GLU A 13 -4.87 -6.34 -9.14
CA GLU A 13 -5.77 -5.20 -9.37
C GLU A 13 -5.59 -4.05 -8.37
N GLN A 14 -5.05 -4.32 -7.19
CA GLN A 14 -4.73 -3.28 -6.20
C GLN A 14 -3.45 -2.52 -6.56
N VAL A 15 -2.59 -3.04 -7.44
CA VAL A 15 -1.40 -2.34 -7.89
C VAL A 15 -1.78 -1.39 -9.02
N VAL A 16 -1.87 -0.10 -8.69
CA VAL A 16 -2.31 0.96 -9.61
C VAL A 16 -1.21 1.32 -10.61
N ALA A 17 0.05 1.25 -10.18
CA ALA A 17 1.19 1.52 -11.04
C ALA A 17 2.43 0.76 -10.54
N GLU A 18 3.23 0.33 -11.51
CA GLU A 18 4.52 -0.29 -11.27
C GLU A 18 5.62 0.59 -11.87
N PHE A 19 6.57 0.99 -11.04
CA PHE A 19 7.77 1.71 -11.44
C PHE A 19 8.98 0.79 -11.30
N TYR A 20 10.12 1.24 -11.81
CA TYR A 20 11.37 0.48 -11.76
C TYR A 20 11.72 -0.01 -10.34
N ASN A 21 11.59 0.87 -9.33
CA ASN A 21 11.97 0.57 -7.94
C ASN A 21 10.79 0.48 -6.96
N SER A 22 9.57 0.80 -7.38
CA SER A 22 8.43 0.90 -6.46
C SER A 22 7.11 0.50 -7.09
N LEU A 23 6.15 0.15 -6.23
CA LEU A 23 4.77 -0.11 -6.57
C LEU A 23 3.90 0.98 -5.94
N ILE A 24 2.84 1.41 -6.62
CA ILE A 24 1.74 2.15 -6.00
C ILE A 24 0.61 1.16 -5.79
N ILE A 25 0.20 0.99 -4.54
CA ILE A 25 -0.86 0.06 -4.15
C ILE A 25 -2.04 0.85 -3.60
N ALA A 26 -3.24 0.59 -4.11
CA ALA A 26 -4.48 1.14 -3.62
C ALA A 26 -4.92 0.44 -2.34
N MET A 27 -5.43 1.23 -1.40
CA MET A 27 -6.07 0.73 -0.19
C MET A 27 -7.43 0.05 -0.53
N PRO A 28 -7.84 -0.96 0.26
CA PRO A 28 -9.15 -1.62 0.12
C PRO A 28 -10.34 -0.66 0.10
N GLN A 29 -11.32 -0.92 -0.78
CA GLN A 29 -12.46 -0.01 -1.03
C GLN A 29 -13.49 0.04 0.11
N ASN A 30 -13.55 -1.00 0.95
CA ASN A 30 -14.52 -1.15 2.05
C ASN A 30 -13.98 -0.69 3.42
N LYS A 31 -12.90 0.09 3.45
CA LYS A 31 -12.19 0.47 4.67
C LYS A 31 -12.02 1.98 4.81
N LYS A 32 -11.50 2.41 5.97
CA LYS A 32 -11.36 3.83 6.35
C LYS A 32 -10.59 4.65 5.30
N TYR A 33 -9.51 4.09 4.77
CA TYR A 33 -8.61 4.76 3.83
C TYR A 33 -8.94 4.43 2.37
N LYS A 34 -10.23 4.20 2.03
CA LYS A 34 -10.64 3.98 0.63
C LYS A 34 -10.17 5.13 -0.26
N LYS A 35 -9.76 4.82 -1.50
CA LYS A 35 -9.15 5.75 -2.49
C LYS A 35 -7.73 6.24 -2.16
N TYR A 36 -7.18 5.94 -0.99
CA TYR A 36 -5.79 6.24 -0.70
C TYR A 36 -4.90 5.19 -1.37
N CYS A 37 -3.64 5.55 -1.55
CA CYS A 37 -2.60 4.67 -2.03
C CYS A 37 -1.37 4.75 -1.13
N PHE A 38 -0.46 3.79 -1.26
CA PHE A 38 0.88 3.89 -0.66
C PHE A 38 1.94 3.38 -1.64
N TYR A 39 3.15 3.88 -1.47
CA TYR A 39 4.32 3.37 -2.17
C TYR A 39 4.90 2.17 -1.44
N PHE A 40 5.34 1.17 -2.19
CA PHE A 40 6.09 0.04 -1.64
C PHE A 40 7.34 -0.29 -2.45
N PRO A 41 8.51 -0.55 -1.82
CA PRO A 41 9.73 -0.88 -2.55
C PRO A 41 9.60 -2.23 -3.27
N LYS A 42 9.86 -2.24 -4.58
CA LYS A 42 9.74 -3.45 -5.41
C LYS A 42 10.70 -4.55 -4.98
N LYS A 43 11.88 -4.20 -4.48
CA LYS A 43 12.88 -5.15 -3.92
C LYS A 43 12.38 -5.95 -2.70
N MET A 44 11.32 -5.47 -2.03
CA MET A 44 10.69 -6.12 -0.87
C MET A 44 9.36 -6.79 -1.24
N ALA A 45 9.01 -6.77 -2.53
CA ALA A 45 7.79 -7.36 -3.07
C ALA A 45 8.13 -8.55 -3.99
N SER A 46 7.29 -9.58 -3.99
CA SER A 46 7.37 -10.66 -4.96
C SER A 46 6.00 -10.95 -5.57
N TYR A 47 5.98 -11.29 -6.85
CA TYR A 47 4.73 -11.63 -7.55
C TYR A 47 4.56 -13.16 -7.60
N LYS A 48 3.40 -13.66 -7.17
CA LYS A 48 3.06 -15.09 -7.17
C LYS A 48 1.54 -15.27 -7.17
N ASN A 49 1.03 -16.20 -7.98
CA ASN A 49 -0.40 -16.56 -8.04
C ASN A 49 -1.32 -15.33 -8.20
N ASP A 50 -1.02 -14.48 -9.19
CA ASP A 50 -1.77 -13.26 -9.49
C ASP A 50 -1.91 -12.26 -8.33
N SER A 51 -0.97 -12.33 -7.40
CA SER A 51 -0.90 -11.46 -6.22
C SER A 51 0.53 -11.01 -5.97
N TRP A 52 0.66 -9.84 -5.35
CA TRP A 52 1.91 -9.36 -4.81
C TRP A 52 2.02 -9.67 -3.33
N LEU A 53 3.20 -10.14 -2.92
CA LEU A 53 3.58 -10.46 -1.55
C LEU A 53 4.54 -9.39 -1.07
N LEU A 54 4.06 -8.51 -0.20
CA LEU A 54 4.82 -7.40 0.36
C LEU A 54 5.42 -7.82 1.70
N ARG A 55 6.74 -7.86 1.82
CA ARG A 55 7.43 -8.29 3.04
C ARG A 55 8.05 -7.10 3.77
N PHE A 56 7.69 -6.90 5.03
CA PHE A 56 8.17 -5.79 5.84
C PHE A 56 8.20 -6.18 7.32
N THR A 57 8.90 -5.40 8.12
CA THR A 57 9.01 -5.58 9.57
C THR A 57 7.93 -4.81 10.32
N ASP A 58 7.68 -5.18 11.56
CA ASP A 58 6.73 -4.55 12.47
C ASP A 58 7.04 -3.07 12.76
N ASP A 59 8.32 -2.68 12.75
CA ASP A 59 8.78 -1.29 12.87
C ASP A 59 8.59 -0.45 11.59
N TRP A 60 8.12 -1.06 10.49
CA TRP A 60 7.86 -0.35 9.25
C TRP A 60 6.65 0.58 9.38
N ASN A 61 6.77 1.77 8.79
CA ASN A 61 5.68 2.72 8.69
C ASN A 61 5.35 3.02 7.24
N PHE A 62 4.07 3.18 6.95
CA PHE A 62 3.52 3.43 5.64
C PHE A 62 2.99 4.85 5.57
N ASN A 63 3.43 5.59 4.58
CA ASN A 63 2.81 6.85 4.22
C ASN A 63 1.71 6.56 3.22
N VAL A 64 0.47 6.70 3.67
CA VAL A 64 -0.75 6.46 2.90
C VAL A 64 -1.30 7.81 2.48
N PHE A 65 -1.42 8.04 1.18
CA PHE A 65 -1.73 9.35 0.61
C PHE A 65 -2.98 9.31 -0.26
N LEU A 66 -3.72 10.41 -0.27
CA LEU A 66 -4.82 10.66 -1.19
C LEU A 66 -4.37 11.68 -2.24
N LYS A 67 -4.42 11.27 -3.50
CA LYS A 67 -4.18 12.18 -4.64
C LYS A 67 -5.48 12.46 -5.37
N VAL A 68 -5.69 13.74 -5.70
CA VAL A 68 -6.79 14.18 -6.56
C VAL A 68 -6.25 14.96 -7.73
N LYS A 69 -6.99 14.90 -8.84
CA LYS A 69 -6.66 15.66 -10.05
C LYS A 69 -7.19 17.08 -9.87
N ASN A 70 -6.32 18.08 -9.97
CA ASN A 70 -6.69 19.48 -9.88
C ASN A 70 -7.29 20.00 -11.20
N ASN A 71 -7.69 21.28 -11.21
CA ASN A 71 -8.35 21.91 -12.36
C ASN A 71 -7.46 22.04 -13.61
N VAL A 72 -6.14 21.93 -13.46
CA VAL A 72 -5.16 21.93 -14.57
C VAL A 72 -4.73 20.52 -14.98
N GLY A 73 -5.31 19.49 -14.37
CA GLY A 73 -5.14 18.10 -14.76
C GLY A 73 -3.96 17.38 -14.12
N GLU A 74 -3.30 18.00 -13.14
CA GLU A 74 -2.19 17.43 -12.39
C GLU A 74 -2.70 16.73 -11.13
N TYR A 75 -1.99 15.69 -10.66
CA TYR A 75 -2.32 15.02 -9.41
C TYR A 75 -1.58 15.66 -8.24
N GLU A 76 -2.33 16.18 -7.28
CA GLU A 76 -1.80 16.72 -6.03
C GLU A 76 -2.18 15.83 -4.84
N THR A 77 -1.26 15.69 -3.89
CA THR A 77 -1.55 15.04 -2.61
C THR A 77 -2.33 16.01 -1.73
N ILE A 78 -3.54 15.64 -1.33
CA ILE A 78 -4.41 16.47 -0.48
C ILE A 78 -4.54 15.97 0.95
N ASP A 79 -4.17 14.71 1.19
CA ASP A 79 -4.06 14.14 2.53
C ASP A 79 -2.95 13.08 2.57
N GLU A 80 -2.29 12.96 3.70
CA GLU A 80 -1.26 11.97 3.96
C GLU A 80 -1.31 11.55 5.44
N VAL A 81 -1.44 10.25 5.66
CA VAL A 81 -1.51 9.66 6.98
C VAL A 81 -0.43 8.60 7.11
N LYS A 82 0.28 8.62 8.23
CA LYS A 82 1.26 7.59 8.57
C LYS A 82 0.57 6.46 9.32
N LEU A 83 0.68 5.24 8.79
CA LEU A 83 0.19 4.01 9.43
C LEU A 83 1.37 3.13 9.85
N THR A 84 1.25 2.50 11.00
CA THR A 84 2.12 1.40 11.40
C THR A 84 1.87 0.16 10.55
N ALA A 85 2.80 -0.80 10.58
CA ALA A 85 2.62 -2.11 9.96
C ALA A 85 1.32 -2.81 10.36
N GLN A 86 0.98 -2.78 11.65
CA GLN A 86 -0.23 -3.42 12.18
C GLN A 86 -1.51 -2.73 11.68
N GLU A 87 -1.54 -1.39 11.68
CA GLU A 87 -2.69 -0.63 11.19
C GLU A 87 -2.94 -0.85 9.70
N LEU A 88 -1.87 -0.94 8.90
CA LEU A 88 -1.97 -1.24 7.47
C LEU A 88 -2.53 -2.65 7.26
N ILE A 89 -1.98 -3.66 7.94
CA ILE A 89 -2.44 -5.04 7.84
C ILE A 89 -3.94 -5.13 8.16
N PHE A 90 -4.41 -4.47 9.22
CA PHE A 90 -5.83 -4.44 9.59
C PHE A 90 -6.73 -3.85 8.49
N GLN A 91 -6.23 -2.94 7.65
CA GLN A 91 -6.99 -2.46 6.50
C GLN A 91 -7.18 -3.56 5.45
N PHE A 92 -6.21 -4.45 5.27
CA PHE A 92 -6.26 -5.53 4.27
C PHE A 92 -6.82 -6.85 4.81
N GLU A 93 -6.90 -7.03 6.13
CA GLU A 93 -7.62 -8.13 6.74
C GLU A 93 -9.12 -8.07 6.39
N PHE A 94 -9.69 -9.23 6.06
CA PHE A 94 -11.09 -9.39 5.60
C PHE A 94 -11.41 -8.79 4.21
N TYR A 95 -10.40 -8.44 3.39
CA TYR A 95 -10.57 -8.08 1.98
C TYR A 95 -10.56 -9.32 1.06
N ARG A 96 -11.23 -10.40 1.45
CA ARG A 96 -11.38 -11.63 0.65
C ARG A 96 -12.84 -11.92 0.39
#